data_AF-A0A0C1J7K2-F1
#
_entry.id   AF-A0A0C1J7K2-F1
#
_cell.length_a   1.000
_cell.length_b   1.000
_cell.length_c   1.000
_cell.angle_alpha   90.00
_cell.angle_beta   90.00
_cell.angle_gamma   90.00
#
_symmetry.space_group_name_H-M   'P 1'
#
loop_
_entity.id
_entity.type
_entity.pdbx_description
1 polymer ?
#
loop_
_entity_poly.entity_id
_entity_poly.type
_entity_poly.pdbx_seq_one_letter_code
_entity_poly.pdbx_strand_id
1 'polypeptide(L)'
;MMLGHTARHAWLIDPWSYYEYLNVGLNNAKTQTDGHFYGHSKPNALSMYRAFDKSPAVIGFASDGLPLYGTIIRDSERKKRSTISGYSLKEETPVLPSGPGGKPDGNHIDEYTFAVQSDPDRYNGTAVGEQFGHYGTTIYL
;
A
#
# COMPACT_ATOMS: atom_id res chain seq x y z
N MET A 1 2.87 -13.64 -22.07
CA MET A 1 1.99 -12.64 -21.43
C MET A 1 2.18 -12.83 -19.93
N MET A 2 2.54 -11.77 -19.21
CA MET A 2 2.78 -11.87 -17.78
C MET A 2 1.45 -12.02 -17.02
N LEU A 3 1.38 -12.96 -16.07
CA LEU A 3 0.21 -13.12 -15.19
C LEU A 3 -0.05 -11.81 -14.44
N GLY A 4 -1.32 -11.42 -14.30
CA GLY A 4 -1.72 -10.25 -13.52
C GLY A 4 -1.55 -8.85 -14.12
N HIS A 5 -1.02 -8.72 -15.34
CA HIS A 5 -0.90 -7.42 -16.00
C HIS A 5 -2.23 -6.85 -16.58
N THR A 6 -3.34 -7.58 -16.45
CA THR A 6 -4.67 -7.10 -16.86
C THR A 6 -5.66 -7.44 -15.78
N ALA A 7 -6.70 -6.62 -15.61
CA ALA A 7 -7.77 -6.84 -14.63
C ALA A 7 -8.57 -8.14 -14.86
N ARG A 8 -8.30 -8.88 -15.95
CA ARG A 8 -8.95 -10.15 -16.30
C ARG A 8 -8.13 -11.38 -15.90
N HIS A 9 -6.89 -11.21 -15.42
CA HIS A 9 -6.11 -12.33 -14.93
C HIS A 9 -6.60 -12.77 -13.56
N ALA A 10 -6.58 -14.08 -13.32
CA ALA A 10 -7.00 -14.68 -12.05
C ALA A 10 -6.08 -14.31 -10.88
N TRP A 11 -4.85 -13.92 -11.17
CA TRP A 11 -3.83 -13.50 -10.21
C TRP A 11 -3.41 -12.10 -10.56
N LEU A 12 -3.78 -11.11 -9.74
CA LEU A 12 -3.41 -9.71 -9.97
C LEU A 12 -2.07 -9.41 -9.29
N ILE A 13 -1.20 -8.71 -10.02
CA ILE A 13 0.10 -8.26 -9.49
C ILE A 13 -0.15 -7.25 -8.38
N ASP A 14 0.54 -7.42 -7.26
CA ASP A 14 0.58 -6.40 -6.22
C ASP A 14 1.31 -5.15 -6.75
N PRO A 15 0.72 -3.94 -6.66
CA PRO A 15 1.32 -2.71 -7.18
C PRO A 15 2.68 -2.37 -6.58
N TRP A 16 3.02 -2.96 -5.42
CA TRP A 16 4.29 -2.80 -4.71
C TRP A 16 5.37 -3.80 -5.13
N SER A 17 5.08 -4.75 -6.03
CA SER A 17 6.07 -5.65 -6.64
C SER A 17 7.10 -4.85 -7.46
N TYR A 18 8.12 -4.40 -6.74
CA TYR A 18 8.81 -3.13 -6.93
C TYR A 18 9.67 -3.03 -8.20
N TYR A 19 10.07 -4.16 -8.80
CA TYR A 19 11.07 -4.16 -9.87
C TYR A 19 10.75 -5.03 -11.09
N GLU A 20 10.00 -6.11 -10.94
CA GLU A 20 9.94 -7.08 -12.02
C GLU A 20 8.94 -6.67 -13.13
N TYR A 21 7.94 -5.84 -12.81
CA TYR A 21 6.72 -5.82 -13.64
C TYR A 21 6.16 -4.45 -14.00
N LEU A 22 6.32 -3.42 -13.16
CA LEU A 22 5.59 -2.14 -13.34
C LEU A 22 6.46 -0.95 -13.75
N ASN A 23 7.79 -1.07 -13.81
CA ASN A 23 8.73 0.02 -14.11
C ASN A 23 8.48 1.29 -13.28
N VAL A 24 8.22 1.13 -11.98
CA VAL A 24 8.06 2.25 -11.06
C VAL A 24 9.43 2.86 -10.74
N GLY A 25 9.54 4.18 -10.77
CA GLY A 25 10.77 4.87 -10.41
C GLY A 25 10.99 4.93 -8.88
N LEU A 26 12.12 5.50 -8.46
CA LEU A 26 12.52 5.66 -7.05
C LEU A 26 11.56 6.48 -6.17
N ASN A 27 10.48 7.03 -6.74
CA ASN A 27 9.43 7.75 -6.01
C ASN A 27 8.11 6.95 -5.95
N ASN A 28 8.13 5.66 -6.29
CA ASN A 28 6.98 4.75 -6.31
C ASN A 28 5.87 5.19 -7.27
N ALA A 29 6.26 5.76 -8.40
CA ALA A 29 5.37 6.33 -9.39
C ALA A 29 5.92 6.13 -10.81
N LYS A 30 5.05 6.24 -11.81
CA LYS A 30 5.45 6.14 -13.22
C LYS A 30 4.64 7.08 -14.11
N THR A 31 5.23 7.43 -15.25
CA THR A 31 4.56 8.12 -16.36
C THR A 31 3.87 7.10 -17.26
N GLN A 32 2.66 7.43 -17.70
CA GLN A 32 1.97 6.76 -18.80
C GLN A 32 2.52 7.27 -20.16
N THR A 33 2.23 6.56 -21.23
CA THR A 33 2.70 6.88 -22.60
C THR A 33 2.21 8.26 -23.07
N ASP A 34 1.08 8.72 -22.55
CA ASP A 34 0.48 10.04 -22.82
C ASP A 34 1.02 11.15 -21.90
N GLY A 35 2.01 10.85 -21.05
CA GLY A 35 2.65 11.80 -20.14
C GLY A 35 1.97 11.97 -18.79
N HIS A 36 0.83 11.31 -18.54
CA HIS A 36 0.18 11.34 -17.23
C HIS A 36 1.06 10.66 -16.17
N PHE A 37 1.23 11.28 -15.00
CA PHE A 37 2.02 10.74 -13.90
C PHE A 37 1.11 10.21 -12.80
N TYR A 38 1.31 8.96 -12.38
CA TYR A 38 0.54 8.38 -11.27
C TYR A 38 1.42 7.55 -10.33
N GLY A 39 1.15 7.69 -9.03
CA GLY A 39 1.79 6.92 -7.98
C GLY A 39 1.15 5.55 -7.84
N HIS A 40 1.99 4.52 -7.66
CA HIS A 40 1.56 3.19 -7.23
C HIS A 40 1.68 3.01 -5.71
N SER A 41 2.38 3.92 -5.03
CA SER A 41 2.58 3.84 -3.59
C SER A 41 2.92 5.19 -2.96
N LYS A 42 3.21 5.19 -1.65
CA LYS A 42 3.61 6.38 -0.89
C LYS A 42 4.82 7.08 -1.55
N PRO A 43 4.79 8.41 -1.76
CA PRO A 43 5.95 9.12 -2.30
C PRO A 43 7.11 9.11 -1.30
N ASN A 44 8.26 8.57 -1.68
CA ASN A 44 9.43 8.45 -0.79
C ASN A 44 9.84 9.82 -0.20
N ALA A 45 9.81 10.88 -1.01
CA ALA A 45 10.13 12.25 -0.57
C ALA A 45 9.20 12.80 0.54
N LEU A 46 7.97 12.29 0.64
CA LEU A 46 6.98 12.71 1.65
C LEU A 46 6.87 11.72 2.81
N SER A 47 7.30 10.47 2.63
CA SER A 47 7.34 9.46 3.68
C SER A 47 8.66 9.43 4.47
N MET A 48 9.74 9.96 3.90
CA MET A 48 11.07 9.95 4.51
C MET A 48 11.30 11.26 5.28
N TYR A 49 11.48 11.13 6.60
CA TYR A 49 12.20 12.06 7.49
C TYR A 49 11.57 13.35 8.01
N ARG A 50 10.38 13.78 7.61
CA ARG A 50 9.76 14.90 8.35
C ARG A 50 8.79 14.35 9.37
N ALA A 51 9.28 14.25 10.60
CA ALA A 51 8.43 14.24 11.78
C ALA A 51 7.66 15.57 11.79
N PHE A 52 6.64 15.69 10.93
CA PHE A 52 5.69 16.79 11.01
C PHE A 52 5.25 16.84 12.47
N ASP A 53 5.42 18.00 13.07
CA ASP A 53 4.95 18.36 14.40
C ASP A 53 3.46 18.00 14.58
N LYS A 54 2.72 18.01 13.47
CA LYS A 54 1.35 17.51 13.31
C LYS A 54 1.34 16.14 12.64
N SER A 55 0.92 15.15 13.41
CA SER A 55 0.66 13.78 12.95
C SER A 55 -0.86 13.55 12.99
N PRO A 56 -1.46 12.96 11.93
CA PRO A 56 -0.86 12.59 10.65
C PRO A 56 -0.85 13.77 9.65
N ALA A 57 0.24 13.93 8.90
CA ALA A 57 0.29 14.90 7.81
C ALA A 57 -0.38 14.33 6.55
N VAL A 58 -1.17 15.17 5.86
CA VAL A 58 -1.68 14.85 4.51
C VAL A 58 -0.51 14.92 3.54
N ILE A 59 -0.23 13.81 2.86
CA ILE A 59 0.86 13.66 1.89
C ILE A 59 0.37 13.59 0.44
N GLY A 60 -0.95 13.62 0.23
CA GLY A 60 -1.56 13.60 -1.09
C GLY A 60 -3.06 13.34 -1.04
N PHE A 61 -3.66 13.08 -2.19
CA PHE A 61 -5.05 12.68 -2.33
C PHE A 61 -5.13 11.45 -3.23
N ALA A 62 -6.01 10.52 -2.87
CA ALA A 62 -6.34 9.36 -3.69
C ALA A 62 -7.22 9.79 -4.88
N SER A 63 -7.40 8.89 -5.85
CA SER A 63 -8.21 9.15 -7.05
C SER A 63 -9.69 9.37 -6.75
N ASP A 64 -10.18 8.90 -5.60
CA ASP A 64 -11.54 9.13 -5.11
C ASP A 64 -11.69 10.48 -4.37
N GLY A 65 -10.61 11.26 -4.24
CA GLY A 65 -10.59 12.56 -3.60
C GLY A 65 -10.37 12.53 -2.08
N LEU A 66 -10.20 11.35 -1.47
CA LEU A 66 -9.90 11.24 -0.04
C LEU A 66 -8.42 11.57 0.24
N PRO A 67 -8.10 12.19 1.39
CA PRO A 67 -6.72 12.48 1.75
C PRO A 67 -5.92 11.19 1.99
N LEU A 68 -4.66 11.21 1.56
CA LEU A 68 -3.65 10.22 1.91
C LEU A 68 -2.83 10.76 3.07
N TYR A 69 -2.84 10.06 4.20
CA TYR A 69 -2.06 10.37 5.38
C TYR A 69 -0.72 9.63 5.39
N GLY A 70 0.29 10.28 5.94
CA GLY A 70 1.62 9.69 6.15
C GLY A 70 1.61 8.55 7.18
N THR A 71 2.73 7.83 7.26
CA THR A 71 2.82 6.57 8.02
C THR A 71 3.05 6.74 9.53
N ILE A 72 2.98 7.97 10.05
CA ILE A 72 3.24 8.27 11.47
C ILE A 72 1.96 8.79 12.12
N ILE A 73 1.51 8.09 13.16
CA ILE A 73 0.34 8.42 13.97
C ILE A 73 0.72 8.68 15.43
N ARG A 74 -0.21 9.27 16.19
CA ARG A 74 -0.11 9.37 17.66
C ARG A 74 -0.91 8.23 18.30
N ASP A 75 -0.29 7.53 19.23
CA ASP A 75 -1.00 6.54 20.06
C ASP A 75 -1.85 7.22 21.16
N SER A 76 -2.51 6.38 21.97
CA SER A 76 -3.32 6.82 23.11
C SER A 76 -2.52 7.62 24.16
N GLU A 77 -1.19 7.46 24.22
CA GLU A 77 -0.28 8.18 25.09
C GLU A 77 0.32 9.44 24.43
N ARG A 78 -0.18 9.80 23.23
CA ARG A 78 0.30 10.90 22.38
C ARG A 78 1.74 10.75 21.88
N LYS A 79 2.32 9.55 21.94
CA LYS A 79 3.64 9.27 21.36
C LYS A 79 3.51 9.02 19.87
N LYS A 80 4.50 9.50 19.11
CA LYS A 80 4.57 9.24 17.66
C LYS A 80 5.04 7.82 17.42
N ARG A 81 4.31 7.04 16.62
CA ARG A 81 4.71 5.71 16.15
C ARG A 81 4.31 5.49 14.71
N SER A 82 4.91 4.49 14.07
CA SER A 82 4.49 4.07 12.74
C SER A 82 3.13 3.38 12.78
N THR A 83 2.36 3.53 11.71
CA THR A 83 1.14 2.76 11.43
C THR A 83 1.48 1.29 11.15
N ILE A 84 0.68 0.39 11.67
CA ILE A 84 0.77 -1.06 11.52
C ILE A 84 -0.23 -1.50 10.44
N SER A 85 0.26 -2.19 9.40
CA SER A 85 -0.58 -2.78 8.36
C SER A 85 -1.39 -3.93 8.93
N GLY A 86 -2.63 -4.11 8.46
CA GLY A 86 -3.38 -5.34 8.71
C GLY A 86 -3.03 -6.47 7.76
N TYR A 87 -2.26 -6.21 6.72
CA TYR A 87 -1.88 -7.24 5.75
C TYR A 87 -0.57 -7.90 6.12
N SER A 88 -0.58 -9.23 6.12
CA SER A 88 0.60 -10.08 6.21
C SER A 88 0.65 -11.06 5.05
N LEU A 89 1.86 -11.54 4.74
CA LEU A 89 2.03 -12.59 3.74
C LEU A 89 1.46 -13.91 4.29
N LYS A 90 0.77 -14.67 3.44
CA LYS A 90 0.32 -16.03 3.79
C LYS A 90 1.54 -16.95 3.95
N GLU A 91 1.38 -18.04 4.69
CA GLU A 91 2.43 -19.08 4.77
C GLU A 91 2.55 -19.86 3.45
N GLU A 92 1.44 -20.03 2.75
CA GLU A 92 1.35 -20.77 1.49
C GLU A 92 0.50 -20.01 0.46
N THR A 93 0.91 -20.05 -0.81
CA THR A 93 0.16 -19.46 -1.91
C THR A 93 -1.08 -20.32 -2.18
N PRO A 94 -2.29 -19.73 -2.30
CA PRO A 94 -3.46 -20.49 -2.68
C PRO A 94 -3.21 -21.31 -3.95
N VAL A 95 -3.47 -22.62 -3.90
CA VAL A 95 -3.38 -23.50 -5.08
C VAL A 95 -4.62 -23.28 -5.95
N LEU A 96 -4.77 -22.08 -6.52
CA LEU A 96 -5.74 -21.86 -7.58
C LEU A 96 -5.18 -22.43 -8.89
N PRO A 97 -6.04 -22.97 -9.78
CA PRO A 97 -5.61 -23.34 -11.13
C PRO A 97 -4.93 -22.12 -11.77
N SER A 98 -3.75 -22.30 -12.37
CA SER A 98 -2.96 -21.26 -13.05
C SER A 98 -2.29 -20.18 -12.18
N GLY A 99 -2.17 -20.36 -10.86
CA GLY A 99 -1.38 -19.48 -10.00
C GLY A 99 0.13 -19.58 -10.18
N PRO A 100 0.90 -18.61 -9.65
CA PRO A 100 2.36 -18.63 -9.71
C PRO A 100 2.94 -19.89 -9.03
N GLY A 101 2.18 -20.47 -8.09
CA GLY A 101 2.60 -21.62 -7.30
C GLY A 101 3.77 -21.29 -6.37
N GLY A 102 4.21 -22.26 -5.56
CA GLY A 102 5.33 -22.06 -4.64
C GLY A 102 5.01 -21.18 -3.43
N LYS A 103 6.05 -20.76 -2.73
CA LYS A 103 5.93 -19.93 -1.53
C LYS A 103 5.57 -18.50 -1.91
N PRO A 104 4.70 -17.83 -1.13
CA PRO A 104 4.41 -16.41 -1.31
C PRO A 104 5.69 -15.58 -1.33
N ASP A 105 5.79 -14.66 -2.29
CA ASP A 105 6.93 -13.76 -2.48
C ASP A 105 6.53 -12.27 -2.43
N GLY A 106 5.23 -12.00 -2.33
CA GLY A 106 4.63 -10.66 -2.27
C GLY A 106 4.30 -10.08 -3.64
N ASN A 107 4.43 -10.84 -4.72
CA ASN A 107 4.18 -10.33 -6.07
C ASN A 107 2.70 -10.26 -6.45
N HIS A 108 1.82 -10.96 -5.73
CA HIS A 108 0.39 -11.01 -6.04
C HIS A 108 -0.47 -10.60 -4.85
N ILE A 109 -1.56 -9.86 -5.12
CA ILE A 109 -2.50 -9.38 -4.10
C ILE A 109 -3.08 -10.55 -3.28
N ASP A 110 -3.33 -11.69 -3.95
CA ASP A 110 -3.90 -12.88 -3.35
C ASP A 110 -2.94 -13.64 -2.42
N GLU A 111 -1.67 -13.24 -2.33
CA GLU A 111 -0.71 -13.79 -1.37
C GLU A 111 -0.83 -13.15 0.01
N TYR A 112 -1.56 -12.05 0.14
CA TYR A 112 -1.76 -11.36 1.41
C TYR A 112 -3.07 -11.76 2.10
N THR A 113 -3.05 -11.76 3.43
CA THR A 113 -4.24 -11.94 4.26
C THR A 113 -4.39 -10.75 5.21
N PHE A 114 -5.63 -10.39 5.52
CA PHE A 114 -5.93 -9.28 6.42
C PHE A 114 -6.22 -9.77 7.84
N ALA A 115 -5.52 -9.21 8.82
CA ALA A 115 -5.74 -9.38 10.25
C ALA A 115 -6.58 -8.22 10.81
N VAL A 116 -7.53 -8.56 11.71
CA VAL A 116 -8.48 -7.61 12.30
C VAL A 116 -7.81 -6.58 13.22
N GLN A 117 -6.60 -6.84 13.72
CA GLN A 117 -5.86 -5.91 14.58
C GLN A 117 -4.87 -5.08 13.74
N SER A 118 -5.36 -3.96 13.21
CA SER A 118 -4.57 -3.01 12.40
C SER A 118 -5.00 -1.58 12.63
N ASP A 119 -4.14 -0.62 12.24
CA ASP A 119 -4.47 0.81 12.33
C ASP A 119 -5.48 1.23 11.24
N PRO A 120 -5.22 0.96 9.94
CA PRO A 120 -6.22 1.11 8.91
C PRO A 120 -7.05 -0.16 8.70
N ASP A 121 -8.25 0.00 8.16
CA ASP A 121 -9.09 -1.12 7.73
C ASP A 121 -8.52 -1.85 6.50
N ARG A 122 -9.24 -2.89 6.03
CA ARG A 122 -8.86 -3.69 4.85
C ARG A 122 -8.78 -2.89 3.53
N TYR A 123 -9.23 -1.64 3.51
CA TYR A 123 -9.16 -0.75 2.35
C TYR A 123 -8.15 0.38 2.59
N ASN A 124 -7.25 0.18 3.55
CA ASN A 124 -6.27 1.15 4.02
C ASN A 124 -6.89 2.45 4.54
N GLY A 125 -8.18 2.45 4.91
CA GLY A 125 -8.90 3.62 5.42
C GLY A 125 -8.95 3.66 6.95
N THR A 126 -8.86 4.85 7.55
CA THR A 126 -9.23 5.05 8.96
C THR A 126 -9.60 6.51 9.24
N ALA A 127 -10.30 6.74 10.34
CA ALA A 127 -10.74 8.06 10.76
C ALA A 127 -9.65 8.80 11.56
N VAL A 128 -9.53 10.11 11.31
CA VAL A 128 -8.62 11.04 11.98
C VAL A 128 -9.45 12.17 12.55
N GLY A 129 -9.81 12.07 13.83
CA GLY A 129 -10.84 12.95 14.38
C GLY A 129 -12.15 12.73 13.62
N GLU A 130 -12.63 13.76 12.92
CA GLU A 130 -13.89 13.73 12.15
C GLU A 130 -13.69 13.44 10.64
N GLN A 131 -12.44 13.29 10.17
CA GLN A 131 -12.14 13.11 8.74
C GLN A 131 -11.72 11.68 8.42
N PHE A 132 -12.30 11.09 7.37
CA PHE A 132 -11.88 9.79 6.83
C PHE A 132 -10.86 9.96 5.71
N GLY A 133 -9.87 9.08 5.64
CA GLY A 133 -8.90 9.02 4.54
C GLY A 133 -8.05 7.76 4.60
N HIS A 134 -7.16 7.60 3.63
CA HIS A 134 -6.28 6.44 3.57
C HIS A 134 -4.95 6.69 4.26
N TYR A 135 -4.30 5.62 4.71
CA TYR A 135 -2.99 5.68 5.34
C TYR A 135 -1.96 4.86 4.59
N GLY A 136 -0.77 5.45 4.43
CA GLY A 136 0.40 4.66 4.06
C GLY A 136 0.85 3.82 5.25
N THR A 137 1.21 2.56 5.02
CA THR A 137 1.82 1.67 6.02
C THR A 137 3.31 1.50 5.76
N THR A 138 4.08 1.15 6.80
CA THR A 138 5.54 1.00 6.71
C THR A 138 6.02 -0.42 6.45
N ILE A 139 5.21 -1.42 6.75
CA ILE A 139 5.58 -2.85 6.71
C ILE A 139 4.30 -3.67 6.52
N TYR A 140 4.36 -4.69 5.67
CA TYR A 140 3.46 -5.84 5.78
C TYR A 140 3.87 -6.61 7.05
N LEU A 141 2.90 -7.10 7.83
CA LEU A 141 3.16 -7.91 9.03
C LEU A 141 3.65 -9.31 8.67
#